data_AF-A0A0D0S9L7-F1
#
_entry.id   AF-A0A0D0S9L7-F1
#
_cell.length_a   1.000
_cell.length_b   1.000
_cell.length_c   1.000
_cell.angle_alpha   90.00
_cell.angle_beta   90.00
_cell.angle_gamma   90.00
#
_symmetry.space_group_name_H-M   'P 1'
#
loop_
_entity.id
_entity.type
_entity.pdbx_description
1 polymer ?
#
loop_
_entity_poly.entity_id
_entity_poly.type
_entity_poly.pdbx_seq_one_letter_code
_entity_poly.pdbx_strand_id
1 'polypeptide(L)'
;MSNTDTTAHRPRVAVIGYGSQGRAHALNLRDSGFDVTIGLRPGGPTSIKAMADGFSVSTPAEAVAGAEIVAVLTPDMVQADLYTQVIEPNITQGACLLFAHGFNVHYGQVTPRADLDVVLVAPKGPGALVRREFEIGRGVPAVYAVHQDRSGNAEKLALTYCAGIGGARQNAIKTTFKEETETDLFGEQAVLCGGATKLVQAGFETLVEAGYQPEVAYYECLHELKLIVDLFYEGGVTRMHEFISETAQYGALTRGSYVVDDNTRAQMRKVLTEIQDGTFARQWIAEYKSGNANYQALKQADLDHPIEVTGRKLRAAMPWLGDAAQADAAASANAPKAVGERAEPASA
;
A
#
# COMPACT_ATOMS: atom_id res chain seq x y z
N MET A 1 3.82 -15.24 -29.15
CA MET A 1 5.26 -15.10 -29.48
C MET A 1 5.54 -13.63 -29.69
N SER A 2 6.20 -12.98 -28.72
CA SER A 2 6.84 -11.69 -28.90
C SER A 2 8.22 -11.83 -28.27
N ASN A 3 9.23 -11.78 -29.11
CA ASN A 3 10.64 -11.91 -28.77
C ASN A 3 11.00 -10.73 -27.84
N THR A 4 11.09 -10.95 -26.53
CA THR A 4 11.61 -9.93 -25.61
C THR A 4 13.10 -9.85 -25.81
N ASP A 5 13.51 -8.86 -26.59
CA ASP A 5 14.89 -8.45 -26.77
C ASP A 5 15.57 -8.30 -25.39
N THR A 6 16.43 -9.25 -25.06
CA THR A 6 17.20 -9.29 -23.81
C THR A 6 18.35 -8.27 -23.80
N THR A 7 18.43 -7.37 -24.78
CA THR A 7 19.53 -6.40 -24.93
C THR A 7 19.17 -4.95 -24.58
N ALA A 8 17.92 -4.67 -24.19
CA ALA A 8 17.54 -3.33 -23.73
C ALA A 8 18.19 -3.01 -22.36
N HIS A 9 18.99 -1.94 -22.30
CA HIS A 9 19.57 -1.42 -21.06
C HIS A 9 18.49 -1.20 -20.00
N ARG A 10 18.70 -1.77 -18.80
CA ARG A 10 17.83 -1.59 -17.65
C ARG A 10 18.47 -0.62 -16.67
N PRO A 11 17.75 0.42 -16.23
CA PRO A 11 18.31 1.38 -15.29
C PRO A 11 18.64 0.70 -13.96
N ARG A 12 19.75 1.08 -13.35
CA ARG A 12 20.07 0.68 -11.97
C ARG A 12 19.11 1.33 -10.99
N VAL A 13 18.53 0.54 -10.10
CA VAL A 13 17.48 0.98 -9.16
C VAL A 13 17.99 0.93 -7.73
N ALA A 14 17.89 2.05 -7.02
CA ALA A 14 17.96 2.08 -5.57
C ALA A 14 16.55 2.00 -4.98
N VAL A 15 16.27 0.98 -4.16
CA VAL A 15 15.03 0.88 -3.40
C VAL A 15 15.30 1.33 -1.97
N ILE A 16 14.72 2.47 -1.59
CA ILE A 16 14.90 3.07 -0.26
C ILE A 16 13.73 2.67 0.62
N GLY A 17 13.98 1.80 1.60
CA GLY A 17 12.95 1.18 2.42
C GLY A 17 12.54 -0.21 1.93
N TYR A 18 12.30 -1.12 2.87
CA TYR A 18 12.03 -2.54 2.61
C TYR A 18 10.84 -3.05 3.44
N GLY A 19 9.80 -2.21 3.49
CA GLY A 19 8.50 -2.54 4.06
C GLY A 19 7.63 -3.34 3.07
N SER A 20 6.30 -3.18 3.15
CA SER A 20 5.34 -3.89 2.29
C SER A 20 5.61 -3.67 0.80
N GLN A 21 5.58 -2.42 0.32
CA GLN A 21 5.86 -2.09 -1.09
C GLN A 21 7.35 -2.25 -1.43
N GLY A 22 8.25 -1.78 -0.55
CA GLY A 22 9.71 -1.86 -0.76
C GLY A 22 10.21 -3.27 -1.08
N ARG A 23 9.78 -4.27 -0.29
CA ARG A 23 10.12 -5.67 -0.53
C ARG A 23 9.55 -6.19 -1.86
N ALA A 24 8.28 -5.91 -2.14
CA ALA A 24 7.62 -6.39 -3.35
C ALA A 24 8.27 -5.82 -4.62
N HIS A 25 8.53 -4.51 -4.63
CA HIS A 25 9.18 -3.84 -5.75
C HIS A 25 10.59 -4.38 -5.96
N ALA A 26 11.40 -4.49 -4.91
CA ALA A 26 12.76 -5.00 -4.99
C ALA A 26 12.82 -6.42 -5.56
N LEU A 27 12.02 -7.34 -5.02
CA LEU A 27 11.97 -8.73 -5.48
C LEU A 27 11.49 -8.83 -6.92
N ASN A 28 10.41 -8.13 -7.29
CA ASN A 28 9.87 -8.18 -8.65
C ASN A 28 10.83 -7.57 -9.67
N LEU A 29 11.50 -6.46 -9.33
CA LEU A 29 12.52 -5.84 -10.19
C LEU A 29 13.71 -6.77 -10.40
N ARG A 30 14.23 -7.40 -9.34
CA ARG A 30 15.32 -8.37 -9.43
C ARG A 30 14.92 -9.56 -10.31
N ASP A 31 13.75 -10.16 -10.05
CA ASP A 31 13.26 -11.30 -10.81
C ASP A 31 12.94 -10.93 -12.26
N SER A 32 12.63 -9.66 -12.52
CA SER A 32 12.52 -9.13 -13.86
C SER A 32 13.88 -8.90 -14.54
N GLY A 33 15.00 -8.86 -13.82
CA GLY A 33 16.36 -8.69 -14.35
C GLY A 33 16.96 -7.29 -14.19
N PHE A 34 16.43 -6.46 -13.28
CA PHE A 34 17.03 -5.17 -12.93
C PHE A 34 18.18 -5.36 -11.94
N ASP A 35 19.17 -4.46 -12.01
CA ASP A 35 20.16 -4.28 -10.95
C ASP A 35 19.53 -3.44 -9.83
N VAL A 36 19.40 -4.02 -8.64
CA VAL A 36 18.65 -3.46 -7.51
C VAL A 36 19.53 -3.40 -6.26
N THR A 37 19.71 -2.19 -5.73
CA THR A 37 20.39 -1.95 -4.45
C THR A 37 19.38 -1.54 -3.39
N ILE A 38 19.48 -2.13 -2.19
CA ILE A 38 18.56 -1.85 -1.09
C ILE A 38 19.20 -0.85 -0.11
N GLY A 39 18.59 0.34 0.03
CA GLY A 39 19.01 1.39 0.95
C GLY A 39 18.26 1.30 2.28
N LEU A 40 18.95 0.90 3.35
CA LEU A 40 18.36 0.75 4.70
C LEU A 40 19.33 1.20 5.80
N ARG A 41 18.77 1.52 6.98
CA ARG A 41 19.59 1.67 8.18
C ARG A 41 20.19 0.30 8.57
N PRO A 42 21.52 0.21 8.81
CA PRO A 42 22.18 -1.04 9.19
C PRO A 42 21.59 -1.63 10.49
N GLY A 43 21.55 -2.97 10.56
CA GLY A 43 21.19 -3.70 11.79
C GLY A 43 19.69 -3.72 12.13
N GLY A 44 18.84 -3.07 11.33
CA GLY A 44 17.39 -3.08 11.54
C GLY A 44 16.69 -4.38 11.08
N PRO A 45 15.46 -4.65 11.56
CA PRO A 45 14.71 -5.86 11.17
C PRO A 45 14.51 -6.01 9.65
N THR A 46 14.26 -4.90 8.95
CA THR A 46 14.11 -4.90 7.49
C THR A 46 15.43 -5.12 6.75
N SER A 47 16.57 -4.76 7.35
CA SER A 47 17.91 -5.04 6.82
C SER A 47 18.22 -6.55 6.90
N ILE A 48 17.92 -7.18 8.04
CA ILE A 48 18.01 -8.64 8.21
C ILE A 48 17.13 -9.35 7.18
N LYS A 49 15.90 -8.87 6.99
CA LYS A 49 14.96 -9.45 6.02
C LYS A 49 15.45 -9.31 4.58
N ALA A 50 15.96 -8.15 4.17
CA ALA A 50 16.51 -7.94 2.84
C ALA A 50 17.70 -8.88 2.55
N MET A 51 18.59 -9.07 3.53
CA MET A 51 19.69 -10.03 3.42
C MET A 51 19.19 -11.47 3.30
N ALA A 52 18.17 -11.86 4.09
CA ALA A 52 17.55 -13.18 4.00
C ALA A 52 16.88 -13.44 2.64
N ASP A 53 16.32 -12.40 2.03
CA ASP A 53 15.77 -12.43 0.67
C ASP A 53 16.86 -12.41 -0.43
N GLY A 54 18.14 -12.34 -0.06
CA GLY A 54 19.29 -12.43 -0.98
C GLY A 54 19.78 -11.08 -1.53
N PHE A 55 19.41 -9.95 -0.92
CA PHE A 55 19.92 -8.64 -1.30
C PHE A 55 21.16 -8.23 -0.50
N SER A 56 22.08 -7.53 -1.17
CA SER A 56 23.05 -6.68 -0.49
C SER A 56 22.36 -5.43 0.03
N VAL A 57 22.69 -5.03 1.26
CA VAL A 57 22.12 -3.84 1.91
C VAL A 57 23.22 -2.79 2.06
N SER A 58 22.91 -1.58 1.61
CA SER A 58 23.77 -0.39 1.79
C SER A 58 23.04 0.66 2.62
N THR A 59 23.76 1.65 3.13
CA THR A 59 23.10 2.82 3.71
C THR A 59 22.31 3.56 2.61
N PRO A 60 21.26 4.33 2.95
CA PRO A 60 20.52 5.05 1.91
C PRO A 60 21.38 6.03 1.12
N ALA A 61 22.39 6.67 1.75
CA ALA A 61 23.33 7.57 1.08
C ALA A 61 24.18 6.83 0.01
N GLU A 62 24.68 5.65 0.35
CA GLU A 62 25.46 4.81 -0.58
C GLU A 62 24.55 4.23 -1.68
N ALA A 63 23.34 3.80 -1.34
CA ALA A 63 22.42 3.17 -2.29
C ALA A 63 21.99 4.12 -3.40
N VAL A 64 21.77 5.41 -3.09
CA VAL A 64 21.37 6.40 -4.11
C VAL A 64 22.53 6.84 -5.00
N ALA A 65 23.77 6.59 -4.58
CA ALA A 65 24.95 6.98 -5.35
C ALA A 65 25.08 6.10 -6.60
N GLY A 66 24.93 6.69 -7.78
CA GLY A 66 25.03 6.00 -9.07
C GLY A 66 23.75 5.30 -9.53
N ALA A 67 22.67 5.37 -8.75
CA ALA A 67 21.37 4.88 -9.19
C ALA A 67 20.78 5.79 -10.28
N GLU A 68 20.21 5.18 -11.33
CA GLU A 68 19.47 5.90 -12.37
C GLU A 68 18.02 6.17 -11.94
N ILE A 69 17.44 5.25 -11.16
CA ILE A 69 16.14 5.42 -10.50
C ILE A 69 16.31 5.24 -8.99
N VAL A 70 15.83 6.20 -8.21
CA VAL A 70 15.73 6.12 -6.75
C VAL A 70 14.26 6.00 -6.36
N ALA A 71 13.82 4.80 -5.97
CA ALA A 71 12.46 4.53 -5.52
C ALA A 71 12.34 4.72 -4.00
N VAL A 72 11.59 5.75 -3.58
CA VAL A 72 11.36 6.08 -2.18
C VAL A 72 10.14 5.32 -1.66
N LEU A 73 10.38 4.24 -0.91
CA LEU A 73 9.37 3.28 -0.43
C LEU A 73 9.39 3.12 1.09
N THR A 74 9.76 4.21 1.78
CA THR A 74 9.62 4.38 3.24
C THR A 74 8.23 4.95 3.58
N PRO A 75 7.78 4.87 4.85
CA PRO A 75 6.53 5.51 5.27
C PRO A 75 6.49 7.00 4.91
N ASP A 76 5.34 7.51 4.46
CA ASP A 76 5.24 8.89 3.96
C ASP A 76 5.75 9.94 4.94
N MET A 77 5.46 9.76 6.22
CA MET A 77 5.85 10.69 7.29
C MET A 77 7.35 10.77 7.55
N VAL A 78 8.16 9.84 7.03
CA VAL A 78 9.63 9.89 7.15
C VAL A 78 10.33 10.33 5.86
N GLN A 79 9.61 10.41 4.74
CA GLN A 79 10.21 10.68 3.43
C GLN A 79 10.79 12.10 3.34
N ALA A 80 10.13 13.10 3.93
CA ALA A 80 10.60 14.49 3.89
C ALA A 80 11.98 14.66 4.53
N ASP A 81 12.16 14.18 5.77
CA ASP A 81 13.45 14.24 6.46
C ASP A 81 14.50 13.38 5.75
N LEU A 82 14.13 12.18 5.29
CA LEU A 82 15.03 11.31 4.56
C LEU A 82 15.49 11.92 3.23
N TYR A 83 14.60 12.62 2.54
CA TYR A 83 14.92 13.31 1.30
C TYR A 83 15.95 14.40 1.57
N THR A 84 15.62 15.37 2.43
CA THR A 84 16.45 16.55 2.69
C THR A 84 17.82 16.17 3.29
N GLN A 85 17.84 15.22 4.24
CA GLN A 85 19.06 14.90 4.97
C GLN A 85 19.96 13.88 4.26
N VAL A 86 19.39 13.05 3.37
CA VAL A 86 20.12 11.90 2.82
C VAL A 86 20.00 11.79 1.31
N ILE A 87 18.80 11.80 0.73
CA ILE A 87 18.64 11.55 -0.71
C ILE A 87 19.12 12.76 -1.51
N GLU A 88 18.61 13.95 -1.23
CA GLU A 88 18.94 15.19 -1.96
C GLU A 88 20.45 15.47 -2.12
N PRO A 89 21.27 15.38 -1.05
CA PRO A 89 22.71 15.64 -1.17
C PRO A 89 23.48 14.52 -1.89
N ASN A 90 22.95 13.30 -1.97
CA ASN A 90 23.69 12.13 -2.48
C ASN A 90 23.16 11.60 -3.82
N ILE A 91 21.94 11.95 -4.22
CA ILE A 91 21.32 11.49 -5.47
C ILE A 91 22.06 12.05 -6.68
N THR A 92 22.36 11.15 -7.62
CA THR A 92 23.08 11.48 -8.86
C THR A 92 22.35 12.57 -9.67
N GLN A 93 23.13 13.47 -10.27
CA GLN A 93 22.59 14.52 -11.11
C GLN A 93 21.81 13.94 -12.29
N GLY A 94 20.61 14.45 -12.54
CA GLY A 94 19.75 13.97 -13.62
C GLY A 94 19.12 12.59 -13.40
N ALA A 95 19.25 12.01 -12.20
CA ALA A 95 18.57 10.76 -11.87
C ALA A 95 17.04 10.93 -11.80
N CYS A 96 16.33 9.82 -11.80
CA CYS A 96 14.88 9.78 -11.66
C CYS A 96 14.47 9.44 -10.22
N LEU A 97 13.80 10.36 -9.55
CA LEU A 97 13.19 10.17 -8.24
C LEU A 97 11.78 9.58 -8.42
N LEU A 98 11.54 8.39 -7.87
CA LEU A 98 10.29 7.66 -7.99
C LEU A 98 9.60 7.53 -6.64
N PHE A 99 8.30 7.79 -6.62
CA PHE A 99 7.42 7.53 -5.48
C PHE A 99 6.38 6.45 -5.81
N ALA A 100 5.91 5.72 -4.80
CA ALA A 100 4.75 4.83 -4.92
C ALA A 100 3.44 5.47 -4.45
N HIS A 101 3.51 6.66 -3.89
CA HIS A 101 2.37 7.49 -3.49
C HIS A 101 2.76 8.97 -3.57
N GLY A 102 1.87 9.83 -4.04
CA GLY A 102 2.18 11.22 -4.34
C GLY A 102 2.18 12.17 -3.14
N PHE A 103 1.81 11.72 -1.94
CA PHE A 103 1.58 12.54 -0.74
C PHE A 103 2.62 13.66 -0.53
N ASN A 104 3.91 13.29 -0.47
CA ASN A 104 4.96 14.23 -0.12
C ASN A 104 5.21 15.29 -1.19
N VAL A 105 5.07 14.95 -2.47
CA VAL A 105 5.21 15.90 -3.57
C VAL A 105 3.95 16.75 -3.70
N HIS A 106 2.76 16.14 -3.61
CA HIS A 106 1.48 16.81 -3.78
C HIS A 106 1.21 17.85 -2.66
N TYR A 107 1.48 17.49 -1.40
CA TYR A 107 1.31 18.39 -0.26
C TYR A 107 2.58 19.20 0.09
N GLY A 108 3.57 19.24 -0.82
CA GLY A 108 4.74 20.11 -0.69
C GLY A 108 5.66 19.81 0.50
N GLN A 109 5.68 18.56 0.98
CA GLN A 109 6.61 18.12 2.04
C GLN A 109 8.00 17.80 1.48
N VAL A 110 8.07 17.43 0.19
CA VAL A 110 9.30 17.25 -0.57
C VAL A 110 9.25 18.17 -1.79
N THR A 111 10.28 19.01 -1.93
CA THR A 111 10.52 19.81 -3.13
C THR A 111 11.72 19.21 -3.86
N PRO A 112 11.50 18.45 -4.95
CA PRO A 112 12.59 17.80 -5.66
C PRO A 112 13.56 18.79 -6.29
N ARG A 113 14.84 18.41 -6.37
CA ARG A 113 15.89 19.18 -7.05
C ARG A 113 15.54 19.37 -8.53
N ALA A 114 15.86 20.54 -9.09
CA ALA A 114 15.38 20.95 -10.40
C ALA A 114 15.96 20.16 -11.58
N ASP A 115 17.05 19.41 -11.41
CA ASP A 115 17.67 18.57 -12.44
C ASP A 115 17.07 17.16 -12.55
N LEU A 116 16.31 16.71 -11.54
CA LEU A 116 15.83 15.33 -11.46
C LEU A 116 14.61 15.09 -12.36
N ASP A 117 14.44 13.88 -12.86
CA ASP A 117 13.10 13.44 -13.23
C ASP A 117 12.32 13.07 -11.96
N VAL A 118 11.01 13.34 -11.93
CA VAL A 118 10.16 13.02 -10.78
C VAL A 118 8.92 12.31 -11.27
N VAL A 119 8.80 11.05 -10.91
CA VAL A 119 7.73 10.15 -11.38
C VAL A 119 7.08 9.42 -10.23
N LEU A 120 5.91 8.87 -10.52
CA LEU A 120 5.19 7.99 -9.61
C LEU A 120 4.80 6.71 -10.34
N VAL A 121 4.90 5.58 -9.65
CA VAL A 121 4.33 4.29 -10.05
C VAL A 121 3.66 3.68 -8.81
N ALA A 122 2.33 3.68 -8.81
CA ALA A 122 1.53 3.24 -7.66
C ALA A 122 0.72 1.98 -8.01
N PRO A 123 1.16 0.79 -7.58
CA PRO A 123 0.33 -0.41 -7.61
C PRO A 123 -0.92 -0.23 -6.75
N LYS A 124 -2.09 -0.52 -7.29
CA LYS A 124 -3.37 -0.40 -6.59
C LYS A 124 -3.67 -1.67 -5.80
N GLY A 125 -2.80 -1.93 -4.83
CA GLY A 125 -2.94 -3.04 -3.89
C GLY A 125 -1.83 -3.09 -2.83
N PRO A 126 -2.05 -3.80 -1.71
CA PRO A 126 -1.04 -4.02 -0.69
C PRO A 126 0.21 -4.70 -1.25
N GLY A 127 1.40 -4.28 -0.80
CA GLY A 127 2.68 -4.79 -1.33
C GLY A 127 2.83 -6.32 -1.27
N ALA A 128 2.35 -6.98 -0.22
CA ALA A 128 2.35 -8.45 -0.16
C ALA A 128 1.58 -9.09 -1.34
N LEU A 129 0.42 -8.53 -1.72
CA LEU A 129 -0.34 -8.99 -2.88
C LEU A 129 0.35 -8.61 -4.20
N VAL A 130 1.02 -7.46 -4.27
CA VAL A 130 1.87 -7.10 -5.43
C VAL A 130 2.92 -8.17 -5.69
N ARG A 131 3.56 -8.69 -4.65
CA ARG A 131 4.52 -9.79 -4.79
C ARG A 131 3.84 -11.10 -5.17
N ARG A 132 2.78 -11.49 -4.45
CA ARG A 132 2.09 -12.77 -4.66
C ARG A 132 1.52 -12.90 -6.07
N GLU A 133 0.85 -11.86 -6.58
CA GLU A 133 0.32 -11.85 -7.93
C GLU A 133 1.43 -11.94 -8.98
N PHE A 134 2.57 -11.27 -8.74
CA PHE A 134 3.72 -11.35 -9.64
C PHE A 134 4.29 -12.78 -9.75
N GLU A 135 4.43 -13.47 -8.61
CA GLU A 135 4.96 -14.85 -8.53
C GLU A 135 4.09 -15.86 -9.28
N ILE A 136 2.78 -15.66 -9.31
CA ILE A 136 1.83 -16.51 -10.05
C ILE A 136 1.64 -16.05 -11.50
N GLY A 137 2.51 -15.18 -12.01
CA GLY A 137 2.51 -14.71 -13.40
C GLY A 137 1.47 -13.63 -13.72
N ARG A 138 0.75 -13.12 -12.71
CA ARG A 138 -0.20 -12.01 -12.82
C ARG A 138 0.49 -10.68 -12.47
N GLY A 139 -0.29 -9.63 -12.26
CA GLY A 139 0.20 -8.32 -11.85
C GLY A 139 -0.94 -7.51 -11.26
N VAL A 140 -0.64 -6.72 -10.24
CA VAL A 140 -1.60 -5.77 -9.67
C VAL A 140 -1.69 -4.56 -10.62
N PRO A 141 -2.89 -4.08 -10.97
CA PRO A 141 -3.05 -2.85 -11.75
C PRO A 141 -2.28 -1.69 -11.13
N ALA A 142 -1.66 -0.86 -11.96
CA ALA A 142 -0.88 0.27 -11.50
C ALA A 142 -1.25 1.53 -12.27
N VAL A 143 -1.13 2.67 -11.58
CA VAL A 143 -1.15 3.98 -12.21
C VAL A 143 0.26 4.56 -12.22
N TYR A 144 0.55 5.44 -13.18
CA TYR A 144 1.81 6.15 -13.23
C TYR A 144 1.61 7.64 -13.52
N ALA A 145 2.51 8.48 -13.02
CA ALA A 145 2.48 9.92 -13.27
C ALA A 145 3.88 10.48 -13.45
N VAL A 146 3.95 11.63 -14.14
CA VAL A 146 5.16 12.43 -14.29
C VAL A 146 4.89 13.80 -13.68
N HIS A 147 5.67 14.19 -12.68
CA HIS A 147 5.61 15.51 -12.05
C HIS A 147 6.63 16.46 -12.66
N GLN A 148 7.85 15.97 -12.90
CA GLN A 148 8.95 16.73 -13.51
C GLN A 148 9.65 15.83 -14.53
N ASP A 149 9.85 16.34 -15.74
CA ASP A 149 10.61 15.68 -16.82
C ASP A 149 11.72 16.62 -17.29
N ARG A 150 12.95 16.34 -16.89
CA ARG A 150 14.16 17.10 -17.25
C ARG A 150 14.97 16.39 -18.31
N SER A 151 14.96 15.06 -18.30
CA SER A 151 15.70 14.26 -19.26
C SER A 151 14.96 14.08 -20.60
N GLY A 152 13.64 14.30 -20.62
CA GLY A 152 12.76 13.93 -21.73
C GLY A 152 12.41 12.43 -21.76
N ASN A 153 12.80 11.67 -20.72
CA ASN A 153 12.60 10.23 -20.61
C ASN A 153 11.80 9.81 -19.37
N ALA A 154 11.30 10.74 -18.55
CA ALA A 154 10.63 10.43 -17.29
C ALA A 154 9.48 9.42 -17.47
N GLU A 155 8.63 9.61 -18.47
CA GLU A 155 7.52 8.69 -18.77
C GLU A 155 8.02 7.28 -19.15
N LYS A 156 9.09 7.19 -19.95
CA LYS A 156 9.69 5.91 -20.32
C LYS A 156 10.27 5.20 -19.10
N LEU A 157 10.93 5.93 -18.20
CA LEU A 157 11.48 5.37 -16.95
C LEU A 157 10.36 4.87 -16.03
N ALA A 158 9.27 5.64 -15.87
CA ALA A 158 8.10 5.23 -15.10
C ALA A 158 7.46 3.94 -15.64
N LEU A 159 7.25 3.86 -16.96
CA LEU A 159 6.70 2.67 -17.61
C LEU A 159 7.64 1.47 -17.54
N THR A 160 8.96 1.69 -17.68
CA THR A 160 9.98 0.64 -17.54
C THR A 160 9.98 0.06 -16.13
N TYR A 161 9.94 0.93 -15.12
CA TYR A 161 9.84 0.51 -13.72
C TYR A 161 8.51 -0.22 -13.45
N CYS A 162 7.39 0.32 -13.94
CA CYS A 162 6.06 -0.28 -13.81
C CYS A 162 6.00 -1.68 -14.45
N ALA A 163 6.65 -1.89 -15.59
CA ALA A 163 6.78 -3.19 -16.21
C ALA A 163 7.64 -4.14 -15.36
N GLY A 164 8.74 -3.65 -14.80
CA GLY A 164 9.64 -4.41 -13.94
C GLY A 164 9.00 -4.93 -12.64
N ILE A 165 8.00 -4.23 -12.10
CA ILE A 165 7.23 -4.71 -10.94
C ILE A 165 6.00 -5.54 -11.31
N GLY A 166 5.75 -5.77 -12.61
CA GLY A 166 4.62 -6.54 -13.14
C GLY A 166 3.35 -5.73 -13.43
N GLY A 167 3.31 -4.44 -13.10
CA GLY A 167 2.13 -3.59 -13.28
C GLY A 167 1.73 -3.37 -14.74
N ALA A 168 2.70 -3.39 -15.67
CA ALA A 168 2.41 -3.23 -17.11
C ALA A 168 1.69 -4.43 -17.73
N ARG A 169 1.60 -5.58 -17.04
CA ARG A 169 0.83 -6.75 -17.51
C ARG A 169 -0.68 -6.45 -17.67
N GLN A 170 -1.16 -5.37 -17.04
CA GLN A 170 -2.57 -4.98 -16.99
C GLN A 170 -2.86 -3.60 -17.62
N ASN A 171 -1.97 -3.06 -18.48
CA ASN A 171 -2.03 -1.70 -19.04
C ASN A 171 -2.02 -0.61 -17.96
N ALA A 172 -0.84 -0.10 -17.61
CA ALA A 172 -0.70 0.97 -16.65
C ALA A 172 -1.45 2.25 -17.09
N ILE A 173 -2.19 2.86 -16.17
CA ILE A 173 -3.01 4.05 -16.47
C ILE A 173 -2.22 5.32 -16.12
N LYS A 174 -2.12 6.25 -17.08
CA LYS A 174 -1.52 7.56 -16.84
C LYS A 174 -2.43 8.42 -15.97
N THR A 175 -1.87 9.04 -14.94
CA THR A 175 -2.56 9.94 -14.00
C THR A 175 -1.67 11.15 -13.67
N THR A 176 -2.03 11.91 -12.64
CA THR A 176 -1.22 12.99 -12.06
C THR A 176 -0.93 12.69 -10.59
N PHE A 177 0.10 13.32 -10.00
CA PHE A 177 0.36 13.21 -8.57
C PHE A 177 -0.85 13.63 -7.73
N LYS A 178 -1.58 14.69 -8.16
CA LYS A 178 -2.80 15.15 -7.50
C LYS A 178 -3.89 14.08 -7.52
N GLU A 179 -4.24 13.59 -8.71
CA GLU A 179 -5.31 12.59 -8.86
C GLU A 179 -4.96 11.30 -8.13
N GLU A 180 -3.71 10.82 -8.23
CA GLU A 180 -3.28 9.63 -7.51
C GLU A 180 -3.39 9.83 -5.99
N THR A 181 -2.86 10.92 -5.44
CA THR A 181 -2.86 11.15 -4.00
C THR A 181 -4.28 11.29 -3.46
N GLU A 182 -5.12 12.09 -4.10
CA GLU A 182 -6.47 12.34 -3.63
C GLU A 182 -7.35 11.10 -3.72
N THR A 183 -7.25 10.33 -4.81
CA THR A 183 -8.08 9.14 -5.00
C THR A 183 -7.62 7.96 -4.16
N ASP A 184 -6.31 7.80 -3.95
CA ASP A 184 -5.74 6.74 -3.10
C ASP A 184 -6.18 6.94 -1.64
N LEU A 185 -5.94 8.16 -1.10
CA LEU A 185 -6.38 8.54 0.25
C LEU A 185 -7.89 8.40 0.43
N PHE A 186 -8.68 8.82 -0.57
CA PHE A 186 -10.13 8.67 -0.50
C PHE A 186 -10.54 7.19 -0.48
N GLY A 187 -9.94 6.38 -1.35
CA GLY A 187 -10.22 4.95 -1.46
C GLY A 187 -10.00 4.23 -0.14
N GLU A 188 -8.83 4.41 0.48
CA GLU A 188 -8.52 3.76 1.76
C GLU A 188 -9.39 4.26 2.92
N GLN A 189 -9.70 5.56 3.00
CA GLN A 189 -10.48 6.11 4.10
C GLN A 189 -11.97 5.76 3.99
N ALA A 190 -12.56 5.94 2.80
CA ALA A 190 -14.00 5.86 2.62
C ALA A 190 -14.51 4.45 2.27
N VAL A 191 -13.67 3.59 1.67
CA VAL A 191 -14.12 2.30 1.12
C VAL A 191 -13.24 1.14 1.57
N LEU A 192 -11.98 1.11 1.13
CA LEU A 192 -11.14 -0.09 1.17
C LEU A 192 -10.71 -0.50 2.58
N CYS A 193 -10.41 0.48 3.45
CA CYS A 193 -9.95 0.22 4.81
C CYS A 193 -10.99 0.71 5.81
N GLY A 194 -11.20 2.03 5.91
CA GLY A 194 -12.10 2.61 6.92
C GLY A 194 -13.56 2.17 6.75
N GLY A 195 -14.11 2.39 5.56
CA GLY A 195 -15.50 2.02 5.24
C GLY A 195 -15.79 0.53 5.41
N ALA A 196 -14.98 -0.35 4.81
CA ALA A 196 -15.13 -1.79 4.93
C ALA A 196 -15.02 -2.27 6.39
N THR A 197 -14.01 -1.81 7.13
CA THR A 197 -13.82 -2.19 8.54
C THR A 197 -15.04 -1.83 9.38
N LYS A 198 -15.55 -0.60 9.24
CA LYS A 198 -16.71 -0.15 10.03
C LYS A 198 -18.01 -0.79 9.60
N LEU A 199 -18.20 -1.12 8.32
CA LEU A 199 -19.37 -1.86 7.86
C LEU A 199 -19.40 -3.28 8.45
N VAL A 200 -18.27 -3.98 8.43
CA VAL A 200 -18.14 -5.35 8.98
C VAL A 200 -18.34 -5.33 10.50
N GLN A 201 -17.68 -4.43 11.22
CA GLN A 201 -17.81 -4.32 12.68
C GLN A 201 -19.27 -4.03 13.07
N ALA A 202 -19.92 -3.04 12.46
CA ALA A 202 -21.31 -2.69 12.76
C ALA A 202 -22.29 -3.84 12.47
N GLY A 203 -22.09 -4.57 11.36
CA GLY A 203 -22.90 -5.76 11.05
C GLY A 203 -22.74 -6.86 12.10
N PHE A 204 -21.48 -7.15 12.48
CA PHE A 204 -21.17 -8.13 13.51
C PHE A 204 -21.77 -7.75 14.87
N GLU A 205 -21.58 -6.50 15.31
CA GLU A 205 -22.12 -5.96 16.57
C GLU A 205 -23.65 -6.07 16.58
N THR A 206 -24.32 -5.65 15.51
CA THR A 206 -25.78 -5.72 15.38
C THR A 206 -26.32 -7.14 15.60
N LEU A 207 -25.66 -8.16 15.02
CA LEU A 207 -26.08 -9.54 15.19
C LEU A 207 -25.80 -10.07 16.60
N VAL A 208 -24.62 -9.78 17.15
CA VAL A 208 -24.26 -10.25 18.50
C VAL A 208 -25.14 -9.60 19.57
N GLU A 209 -25.42 -8.30 19.46
CA GLU A 209 -26.31 -7.57 20.38
C GLU A 209 -27.76 -8.08 20.32
N ALA A 210 -28.20 -8.56 19.16
CA ALA A 210 -29.50 -9.21 19.00
C ALA A 210 -29.55 -10.64 19.58
N GLY A 211 -28.44 -11.15 20.11
CA GLY A 211 -28.35 -12.46 20.76
C GLY A 211 -27.97 -13.62 19.84
N TYR A 212 -27.52 -13.34 18.61
CA TYR A 212 -26.99 -14.38 17.71
C TYR A 212 -25.57 -14.81 18.14
N GLN A 213 -25.19 -16.02 17.73
CA GLN A 213 -23.86 -16.56 18.04
C GLN A 213 -22.76 -15.73 17.34
N PRO A 214 -21.70 -15.31 18.07
CA PRO A 214 -20.59 -14.55 17.47
C PRO A 214 -19.95 -15.25 16.28
N GLU A 215 -19.84 -16.59 16.32
CA GLU A 215 -19.25 -17.38 15.24
C GLU A 215 -20.07 -17.29 13.96
N VAL A 216 -21.41 -17.32 14.08
CA VAL A 216 -22.32 -17.15 12.93
C VAL A 216 -22.24 -15.72 12.42
N ALA A 217 -22.30 -14.72 13.31
CA ALA A 217 -22.15 -13.32 12.92
C ALA A 217 -20.82 -13.03 12.20
N TYR A 218 -19.72 -13.68 12.61
CA TYR A 218 -18.43 -13.58 11.93
C TYR A 218 -18.50 -14.14 10.50
N TYR A 219 -19.13 -15.29 10.31
CA TYR A 219 -19.28 -15.88 8.97
C TYR A 219 -20.08 -14.96 8.04
N GLU A 220 -21.23 -14.51 8.52
CA GLU A 220 -22.16 -13.65 7.76
C GLU A 220 -21.58 -12.27 7.45
N CYS A 221 -20.88 -11.64 8.40
CA CYS A 221 -20.45 -10.24 8.27
C CYS A 221 -19.01 -10.05 7.80
N LEU A 222 -18.13 -11.05 7.91
CA LEU A 222 -16.74 -10.93 7.46
C LEU A 222 -16.32 -12.04 6.48
N HIS A 223 -16.54 -13.31 6.82
CA HIS A 223 -16.01 -14.42 6.03
C HIS A 223 -16.61 -14.43 4.61
N GLU A 224 -17.95 -14.34 4.51
CA GLU A 224 -18.65 -14.37 3.23
C GLU A 224 -18.44 -13.10 2.40
N LEU A 225 -18.05 -11.99 3.03
CA LEU A 225 -17.74 -10.76 2.30
C LEU A 225 -16.62 -10.98 1.27
N LYS A 226 -15.64 -11.84 1.57
CA LYS A 226 -14.61 -12.22 0.58
C LYS A 226 -15.23 -12.83 -0.67
N LEU A 227 -16.20 -13.73 -0.52
CA LEU A 227 -16.82 -14.44 -1.65
C LEU A 227 -17.61 -13.46 -2.54
N ILE A 228 -18.31 -12.51 -1.92
CA ILE A 228 -19.02 -11.45 -2.66
C ILE A 228 -18.04 -10.53 -3.39
N VAL A 229 -16.95 -10.13 -2.73
CA VAL A 229 -15.91 -9.28 -3.34
C VAL A 229 -15.18 -10.01 -4.47
N ASP A 230 -14.96 -11.33 -4.36
CA ASP A 230 -14.39 -12.14 -5.43
C ASP A 230 -15.31 -12.11 -6.67
N LEU A 231 -16.63 -12.20 -6.51
CA LEU A 231 -17.59 -12.05 -7.63
C LEU A 231 -17.56 -10.64 -8.25
N PHE A 232 -17.45 -9.59 -7.43
CA PHE A 232 -17.26 -8.22 -7.94
C PHE A 232 -15.97 -8.09 -8.75
N TYR A 233 -14.89 -8.73 -8.28
CA TYR A 233 -13.61 -8.71 -8.96
C TYR A 233 -13.66 -9.48 -10.30
N GLU A 234 -14.36 -10.62 -10.34
CA GLU A 234 -14.46 -11.47 -11.54
C GLU A 234 -15.34 -10.89 -12.66
N GLY A 235 -16.40 -10.16 -12.33
CA GLY A 235 -17.33 -9.64 -13.34
C GLY A 235 -18.29 -8.55 -12.86
N GLY A 236 -17.93 -7.83 -11.81
CA GLY A 236 -18.69 -6.71 -11.28
C GLY A 236 -20.00 -7.10 -10.58
N VAL A 237 -20.84 -6.10 -10.35
CA VAL A 237 -22.14 -6.28 -9.67
C VAL A 237 -23.04 -7.25 -10.43
N THR A 238 -22.96 -7.26 -11.77
CA THR A 238 -23.67 -8.23 -12.62
C THR A 238 -23.32 -9.67 -12.26
N ARG A 239 -22.03 -9.99 -12.13
CA ARG A 239 -21.58 -11.34 -11.77
C ARG A 239 -22.06 -11.77 -10.40
N MET A 240 -22.11 -10.84 -9.44
CA MET A 240 -22.69 -11.11 -8.13
C MET A 240 -24.19 -11.46 -8.24
N HIS A 241 -24.98 -10.68 -8.99
CA HIS A 241 -26.41 -10.96 -9.22
C HIS A 241 -26.68 -12.30 -9.93
N GLU A 242 -25.77 -12.78 -10.79
CA GLU A 242 -25.88 -14.09 -11.41
C GLU A 242 -25.77 -15.25 -10.41
N PHE A 243 -25.09 -15.05 -9.27
CA PHE A 243 -24.75 -16.10 -8.32
C PHE A 243 -25.55 -16.07 -7.02
N ILE A 244 -26.07 -14.90 -6.63
CA ILE A 244 -26.88 -14.78 -5.41
C ILE A 244 -28.36 -15.07 -5.67
N SER A 245 -29.06 -15.61 -4.68
CA SER A 245 -30.50 -15.91 -4.77
C SER A 245 -31.34 -14.65 -4.99
N GLU A 246 -32.52 -14.78 -5.60
CA GLU A 246 -33.46 -13.66 -5.80
C GLU A 246 -33.83 -12.96 -4.48
N THR A 247 -33.92 -13.71 -3.37
CA THR A 247 -34.12 -13.14 -2.03
C THR A 247 -32.98 -12.22 -1.62
N ALA A 248 -31.73 -12.65 -1.83
CA ALA A 248 -30.55 -11.84 -1.54
C ALA A 248 -30.49 -10.61 -2.47
N GLN A 249 -30.85 -10.75 -3.75
CA GLN A 249 -30.92 -9.64 -4.69
C GLN A 249 -31.94 -8.60 -4.25
N TYR A 250 -33.16 -9.03 -3.92
CA TYR A 250 -34.20 -8.13 -3.44
C TYR A 250 -33.79 -7.44 -2.13
N GLY A 251 -33.18 -8.17 -1.21
CA GLY A 251 -32.61 -7.61 0.03
C GLY A 251 -31.55 -6.54 -0.26
N ALA A 252 -30.55 -6.85 -1.09
CA ALA A 252 -29.49 -5.91 -1.46
C ALA A 252 -30.04 -4.65 -2.13
N LEU A 253 -30.92 -4.81 -3.13
CA LEU A 253 -31.50 -3.69 -3.89
C LEU A 253 -32.38 -2.77 -3.03
N THR A 254 -33.07 -3.31 -2.03
CA THR A 254 -34.03 -2.56 -1.22
C THR A 254 -33.52 -2.12 0.14
N ARG A 255 -32.42 -2.69 0.64
CA ARG A 255 -31.81 -2.34 1.94
C ARG A 255 -30.45 -1.67 1.80
N GLY A 256 -29.76 -1.84 0.68
CA GLY A 256 -28.45 -1.21 0.45
C GLY A 256 -28.49 0.31 0.63
N SER A 257 -29.56 0.98 0.17
CA SER A 257 -29.72 2.43 0.32
C SER A 257 -30.05 2.90 1.74
N TYR A 258 -30.37 1.98 2.66
CA TYR A 258 -30.59 2.32 4.07
C TYR A 258 -29.26 2.40 4.81
N VAL A 259 -28.29 1.57 4.41
CA VAL A 259 -26.93 1.54 4.96
C VAL A 259 -26.06 2.59 4.28
N VAL A 260 -26.13 2.67 2.95
CA VAL A 260 -25.46 3.68 2.13
C VAL A 260 -26.49 4.69 1.63
N ASP A 261 -26.87 5.60 2.53
CA ASP A 261 -27.86 6.65 2.29
C ASP A 261 -27.21 7.97 1.85
N ASP A 262 -28.01 9.05 1.80
CA ASP A 262 -27.53 10.38 1.42
C ASP A 262 -26.58 10.99 2.46
N ASN A 263 -26.73 10.62 3.73
CA ASN A 263 -25.82 11.04 4.79
C ASN A 263 -24.45 10.36 4.63
N THR A 264 -24.40 9.05 4.38
CA THR A 264 -23.15 8.32 4.08
C THR A 264 -22.46 8.94 2.86
N ARG A 265 -23.21 9.25 1.80
CA ARG A 265 -22.68 9.98 0.62
C ARG A 265 -22.17 11.38 0.98
N ALA A 266 -22.81 12.09 1.91
CA ALA A 266 -22.35 13.40 2.37
C ALA A 266 -21.04 13.30 3.17
N GLN A 267 -20.87 12.27 4.00
CA GLN A 267 -19.62 12.03 4.71
C GLN A 267 -18.48 11.68 3.75
N MET A 268 -18.72 10.86 2.72
CA MET A 268 -17.73 10.60 1.67
C MET A 268 -17.28 11.90 0.98
N ARG A 269 -18.21 12.79 0.63
CA ARG A 269 -17.87 14.11 0.07
C ARG A 269 -17.03 14.97 1.03
N LYS A 270 -17.34 14.93 2.32
CA LYS A 270 -16.56 15.62 3.34
C LYS A 270 -15.14 15.07 3.44
N VAL A 271 -14.98 13.74 3.50
CA VAL A 271 -13.66 13.07 3.49
C VAL A 271 -12.85 13.50 2.27
N LEU A 272 -13.44 13.45 1.07
CA LEU A 272 -12.77 13.91 -0.15
C LEU A 272 -12.36 15.39 -0.06
N THR A 273 -13.21 16.25 0.50
CA THR A 273 -12.93 17.68 0.67
C THR A 273 -11.72 17.90 1.59
N GLU A 274 -11.69 17.21 2.74
CA GLU A 274 -10.59 17.30 3.72
C GLU A 274 -9.27 16.74 3.18
N ILE A 275 -9.32 15.81 2.22
CA ILE A 275 -8.14 15.35 1.47
C ILE A 275 -7.69 16.44 0.48
N GLN A 276 -8.61 16.97 -0.32
CA GLN A 276 -8.30 17.95 -1.38
C GLN A 276 -7.78 19.29 -0.84
N ASP A 277 -8.28 19.75 0.30
CA ASP A 277 -7.82 21.00 0.95
C ASP A 277 -6.62 20.80 1.91
N GLY A 278 -6.12 19.56 2.00
CA GLY A 278 -4.97 19.17 2.82
C GLY A 278 -5.24 19.13 4.33
N THR A 279 -6.49 19.20 4.78
CA THR A 279 -6.86 19.06 6.19
C THR A 279 -6.40 17.73 6.75
N PHE A 280 -6.68 16.62 6.05
CA PHE A 280 -6.22 15.29 6.44
C PHE A 280 -4.69 15.22 6.53
N ALA A 281 -3.98 15.73 5.51
CA ALA A 281 -2.53 15.73 5.48
C ALA A 281 -1.92 16.47 6.68
N ARG A 282 -2.44 17.65 7.02
CA ARG A 282 -2.01 18.44 8.19
C ARG A 282 -2.26 17.70 9.51
N GLN A 283 -3.42 17.08 9.65
CA GLN A 283 -3.77 16.28 10.84
C GLN A 283 -2.81 15.09 11.00
N TRP A 284 -2.56 14.35 9.92
CA TRP A 284 -1.70 13.18 9.97
C TRP A 284 -0.24 13.54 10.29
N ILE A 285 0.30 14.59 9.67
CA ILE A 285 1.64 15.10 9.96
C ILE A 285 1.74 15.55 11.42
N ALA A 286 0.73 16.22 11.96
CA ALA A 286 0.71 16.68 13.34
C ALA A 286 0.68 15.51 14.34
N GLU A 287 -0.17 14.50 14.09
CA GLU A 287 -0.24 13.27 14.88
C GLU A 287 1.09 12.50 14.87
N TYR A 288 1.75 12.42 13.71
CA TYR A 288 3.04 11.76 13.61
C TYR A 288 4.14 12.49 14.42
N LYS A 289 4.16 13.83 14.33
CA LYS A 289 5.11 14.67 15.08
C LYS A 289 4.85 14.66 16.60
N SER A 290 3.61 14.43 17.04
CA SER A 290 3.25 14.34 18.46
C SER A 290 3.52 12.96 19.09
N GLY A 291 3.98 11.99 18.28
CA GLY A 291 4.32 10.65 18.77
C GLY A 291 3.23 9.59 18.56
N ASN A 292 2.19 9.88 17.77
CA ASN A 292 1.15 8.93 17.35
C ASN A 292 0.27 8.35 18.47
N ALA A 293 0.09 9.04 19.61
CA ALA A 293 -0.67 8.49 20.73
C ALA A 293 -2.13 8.16 20.37
N ASN A 294 -2.81 9.04 19.63
CA ASN A 294 -4.19 8.83 19.20
C ASN A 294 -4.27 7.73 18.14
N TYR A 295 -3.33 7.72 17.18
CA TYR A 295 -3.23 6.64 16.19
C TYR A 295 -3.07 5.26 16.85
N GLN A 296 -2.19 5.12 17.84
CA GLN A 296 -2.02 3.84 18.55
C GLN A 296 -3.27 3.42 19.31
N ALA A 297 -3.97 4.38 19.94
CA ALA A 297 -5.22 4.09 20.65
C ALA A 297 -6.34 3.61 19.70
N LEU A 298 -6.54 4.31 18.58
CA LEU A 298 -7.51 3.93 17.54
C LEU A 298 -7.20 2.54 16.98
N LYS A 299 -5.94 2.29 16.64
CA LYS A 299 -5.50 0.99 16.14
C LYS A 299 -5.71 -0.12 17.17
N GLN A 300 -5.37 0.13 18.43
CA GLN A 300 -5.52 -0.87 19.48
C GLN A 300 -7.00 -1.22 19.70
N ALA A 301 -7.91 -0.25 19.64
CA ALA A 301 -9.35 -0.48 19.71
C ALA A 301 -9.85 -1.41 18.60
N ASP A 302 -9.38 -1.26 17.36
CA ASP A 302 -9.73 -2.18 16.27
C ASP A 302 -9.16 -3.59 16.50
N LEU A 303 -7.94 -3.71 17.05
CA LEU A 303 -7.30 -5.01 17.35
C LEU A 303 -7.97 -5.75 18.51
N ASP A 304 -8.56 -5.02 19.45
CA ASP A 304 -9.26 -5.54 20.63
C ASP A 304 -10.75 -5.80 20.38
N HIS A 305 -11.28 -5.41 19.21
CA HIS A 305 -12.68 -5.60 18.87
C HIS A 305 -13.09 -7.10 18.96
N PRO A 306 -14.27 -7.46 19.51
CA PRO A 306 -14.65 -8.86 19.74
C PRO A 306 -14.63 -9.75 18.49
N ILE A 307 -14.89 -9.18 17.30
CA ILE A 307 -14.78 -9.88 16.01
C ILE A 307 -13.41 -10.53 15.81
N GLU A 308 -12.33 -9.93 16.32
CA GLU A 308 -10.97 -10.43 16.18
C GLU A 308 -10.71 -11.65 17.06
N VAL A 309 -11.31 -11.69 18.26
CA VAL A 309 -11.23 -12.87 19.14
C VAL A 309 -11.93 -14.06 18.48
N THR A 310 -13.15 -13.87 17.99
CA THR A 310 -13.92 -14.89 17.28
C THR A 310 -13.21 -15.33 16.01
N GLY A 311 -12.77 -14.35 15.19
CA GLY A 311 -12.13 -14.59 13.92
C GLY A 311 -10.82 -15.37 14.02
N ARG A 312 -9.97 -15.08 15.02
CA ARG A 312 -8.74 -15.84 15.25
C ARG A 312 -9.03 -17.33 15.50
N LYS A 313 -10.05 -17.63 16.31
CA LYS A 313 -10.45 -19.02 16.59
C LYS A 313 -10.95 -19.74 15.34
N LEU A 314 -11.83 -19.09 14.57
CA LEU A 314 -12.41 -19.69 13.37
C LEU A 314 -11.36 -19.88 12.27
N ARG A 315 -10.53 -18.87 11.99
CA ARG A 315 -9.47 -18.95 10.98
C ARG A 315 -8.43 -20.02 11.31
N ALA A 316 -8.13 -20.28 12.58
CA ALA A 316 -7.22 -21.35 12.99
C ALA A 316 -7.73 -22.76 12.65
N ALA A 317 -9.05 -22.93 12.46
CA ALA A 317 -9.66 -24.20 12.06
C ALA A 317 -9.75 -24.37 10.52
N MET A 318 -9.34 -23.37 9.73
CA MET A 318 -9.44 -23.35 8.27
C MET A 318 -8.06 -23.66 7.64
N PRO A 319 -7.75 -24.93 7.28
CA PRO A 319 -6.41 -25.32 6.85
C PRO A 319 -5.94 -24.58 5.59
N TRP A 320 -6.84 -24.24 4.67
CA TRP A 320 -6.50 -23.47 3.45
C TRP A 320 -6.06 -22.03 3.75
N LEU A 321 -6.46 -21.47 4.90
CA LEU A 321 -5.93 -20.21 5.39
C LEU A 321 -4.60 -20.40 6.08
N GLY A 322 -4.29 -21.57 6.62
CA GLY A 322 -2.99 -21.90 7.20
C GLY A 322 -1.86 -21.86 6.17
N ASP A 323 -2.11 -22.40 4.97
CA ASP A 323 -1.13 -22.37 3.87
C ASP A 323 -0.94 -20.94 3.32
N ALA A 324 -2.03 -20.19 3.17
CA ALA A 324 -1.99 -18.78 2.76
C ALA A 324 -1.36 -17.89 3.84
N ALA A 325 -1.70 -18.11 5.12
CA ALA A 325 -1.15 -17.38 6.25
C ALA A 325 0.28 -17.79 6.57
N GLN A 326 0.75 -18.98 6.26
CA GLN A 326 2.18 -19.31 6.33
C GLN A 326 2.96 -18.64 5.21
N ALA A 327 2.42 -18.58 3.99
CA ALA A 327 3.00 -17.79 2.91
C ALA A 327 3.02 -16.28 3.25
N ASP A 328 1.92 -15.76 3.82
CA ASP A 328 1.77 -14.35 4.19
C ASP A 328 2.44 -14.00 5.52
N ALA A 329 2.58 -14.91 6.49
CA ALA A 329 3.30 -14.72 7.76
C ALA A 329 4.81 -14.92 7.59
N ALA A 330 5.27 -15.81 6.71
CA ALA A 330 6.65 -15.74 6.24
C ALA A 330 6.93 -14.38 5.56
N ALA A 331 5.94 -13.82 4.86
CA ALA A 331 6.01 -12.48 4.29
C ALA A 331 5.81 -11.33 5.29
N SER A 332 5.11 -11.50 6.42
CA SER A 332 4.68 -10.40 7.33
C SER A 332 5.14 -10.50 8.80
N ALA A 333 5.43 -11.68 9.36
CA ALA A 333 5.95 -11.86 10.73
C ALA A 333 7.36 -11.24 10.92
N ASN A 334 7.99 -10.80 9.83
CA ASN A 334 9.22 -10.00 9.82
C ASN A 334 8.98 -8.48 9.66
N ALA A 335 7.78 -7.97 9.95
CA ALA A 335 7.51 -6.53 10.07
C ALA A 335 7.71 -6.07 11.54
N PRO A 336 8.44 -4.98 11.81
CA PRO A 336 8.72 -4.57 13.19
C PRO A 336 7.45 -4.14 13.93
N LYS A 337 7.29 -4.59 15.18
CA LYS A 337 6.52 -3.83 16.18
C LYS A 337 7.18 -2.46 16.33
N ALA A 338 6.39 -1.40 16.32
CA ALA A 338 6.91 -0.06 16.55
C ALA A 338 7.56 -0.01 17.93
N VAL A 339 8.90 0.04 17.97
CA VAL A 339 9.67 0.21 19.20
C VAL A 339 9.59 1.69 19.56
N GLY A 340 8.64 2.02 20.44
CA GLY A 340 8.71 3.22 21.25
C GLY A 340 9.57 2.92 22.47
N GLU A 341 10.86 3.23 22.40
CA GLU A 341 11.71 3.49 23.56
C GLU A 341 12.99 4.16 23.04
N ARG A 342 13.10 5.48 23.23
CA ARG A 342 14.38 6.19 23.07
C ARG A 342 15.20 5.89 24.31
N ALA A 343 16.37 5.30 24.12
CA ALA A 343 17.40 5.25 25.15
C ALA A 343 17.78 6.68 25.56
N GLU A 344 17.78 6.94 26.87
CA GLU A 344 18.32 8.17 27.46
C GLU A 344 19.80 8.34 27.12
N PRO A 345 20.30 9.58 26.96
CA PRO A 345 21.71 9.82 26.72
C PRO A 345 22.49 9.53 28.01
N ALA A 346 23.45 8.62 27.93
CA ALA A 346 24.44 8.43 28.98
C ALA A 346 25.25 9.72 29.15
N SER A 347 25.20 10.28 30.36
CA SER A 347 26.04 11.37 30.82
C SER A 347 27.48 10.88 31.02
N ALA A 348 28.43 11.46 30.29
CA ALA A 348 29.76 11.94 30.74
C ALA A 348 30.57 12.44 29.55
#